data_AF-A0A6V8P7C4-F1
#
_entry.id   AF-A0A6V8P7C4-F1
#
_cell.length_a   1.000
_cell.length_b   1.000
_cell.length_c   1.000
_cell.angle_alpha   90.00
_cell.angle_beta   90.00
_cell.angle_gamma   90.00
#
_symmetry.space_group_name_H-M   'P 1'
#
loop_
_entity.id
_entity.type
_entity.pdbx_description
1 polymer ?
#
loop_
_entity_poly.entity_id
_entity_poly.type
_entity_poly.pdbx_seq_one_letter_code
_entity_poly.pdbx_strand_id
1 'polypeptide(L)'
;GERFGKYYTPAMSLLGVGVAIIPPLFFGGEWTAWFYRALVVFVVSCSCGLALSVPVAVVAAIGNAARNGVVFKGGAYLEVAEKLRAIAFDKTGTLTIGRPTVTDILPLNNLDTQKLLALASAVEFRSEHPLAEAIVRRANEASALIVIVNGLRLLK
;
A
#
# COMPACT_ATOMS: atom_id res chain seq x y z
N GLY A 1 3.19 -0.16 -22.25
CA GLY A 1 2.69 -0.95 -23.39
C GLY A 1 2.03 -0.08 -24.45
N GLU A 2 0.92 0.58 -24.13
CA GLU A 2 0.05 1.27 -25.10
C GLU A 2 0.76 2.36 -25.93
N ARG A 3 1.61 3.19 -25.31
CA ARG A 3 2.37 4.22 -26.02
C ARG A 3 3.36 3.65 -27.03
N PHE A 4 3.96 2.49 -26.75
CA PHE A 4 4.91 1.84 -27.65
C PHE A 4 4.21 1.25 -28.88
N GLY A 5 3.12 0.50 -28.66
CA GLY A 5 2.36 -0.12 -29.76
C GLY A 5 1.82 0.90 -30.76
N LYS A 6 1.42 2.10 -30.29
CA LYS A 6 0.93 3.19 -31.16
C LYS A 6 1.93 3.62 -32.23
N TYR A 7 3.23 3.55 -31.94
CA TYR A 7 4.29 3.93 -32.89
C TYR A 7 4.94 2.72 -33.56
N TYR A 8 5.14 1.65 -32.80
CA TYR A 8 5.87 0.48 -33.27
C TYR A 8 5.11 -0.31 -34.34
N THR A 9 3.81 -0.55 -34.14
CA THR A 9 2.98 -1.31 -35.09
C THR A 9 2.93 -0.63 -36.47
N PRO A 10 2.57 0.66 -36.61
CA PRO A 10 2.55 1.29 -37.94
C PRO A 10 3.94 1.40 -38.55
N ALA A 11 4.99 1.61 -37.75
CA ALA A 11 6.37 1.65 -38.26
C ALA A 11 6.79 0.30 -38.87
N MET A 12 6.54 -0.81 -38.18
CA MET A 12 6.86 -2.16 -38.69
C MET A 12 5.98 -2.55 -39.87
N SER A 13 4.71 -2.12 -39.90
CA SER A 13 3.84 -2.33 -41.06
C SER A 13 4.33 -1.59 -42.30
N LEU A 14 4.71 -0.31 -42.15
CA LEU A 14 5.28 0.47 -43.24
C LEU A 14 6.61 -0.13 -43.72
N LEU A 15 7.44 -0.62 -42.80
CA LEU A 15 8.70 -1.29 -43.14
C LEU A 15 8.45 -2.58 -43.93
N GLY A 16 7.52 -3.44 -43.49
CA GLY A 16 7.16 -4.67 -44.19
C GLY A 16 6.63 -4.41 -45.61
N VAL A 17 5.72 -3.45 -45.76
CA VAL A 17 5.19 -3.04 -47.08
C VAL A 17 6.29 -2.45 -47.95
N GLY A 18 7.17 -1.61 -47.37
CA GLY A 18 8.31 -1.04 -48.08
C GLY A 18 9.28 -2.11 -48.58
N VAL A 19 9.59 -3.13 -47.77
CA VAL A 19 10.43 -4.27 -48.16
C VAL A 19 9.81 -5.09 -49.29
N ALA A 20 8.48 -5.21 -49.33
CA ALA A 20 7.78 -5.92 -50.40
C ALA A 20 7.80 -5.16 -51.74
N ILE A 21 7.74 -3.82 -51.71
CA ILE A 21 7.46 -3.01 -52.91
C ILE A 21 8.71 -2.31 -53.45
N ILE A 22 9.56 -1.73 -52.60
CA ILE A 22 10.66 -0.86 -53.04
C ILE A 22 11.72 -1.63 -53.86
N PRO A 23 12.22 -2.80 -53.43
CA PRO A 23 13.26 -3.50 -54.18
C PRO A 23 12.82 -4.06 -55.55
N PRO A 24 11.63 -4.69 -55.68
CA PRO A 24 11.15 -5.12 -56.99
C PRO A 24 10.88 -3.95 -57.95
N LEU A 25 10.36 -2.84 -57.44
CA LEU A 25 9.95 -1.71 -58.29
C LEU A 25 11.12 -0.82 -58.74
N PHE A 26 12.10 -0.57 -57.87
CA PHE A 26 13.21 0.37 -58.15
C PHE A 26 14.55 -0.31 -58.46
N PHE A 27 14.75 -1.56 -58.01
CA PHE A 27 16.03 -2.26 -58.12
C PHE A 27 15.94 -3.55 -58.95
N GLY A 28 14.80 -3.83 -59.57
CA GLY A 28 14.59 -5.02 -60.41
C GLY A 28 14.62 -6.35 -59.64
N GLY A 29 14.34 -6.32 -58.33
CA GLY A 29 14.34 -7.51 -57.48
C GLY A 29 13.19 -8.49 -57.79
N GLU A 30 13.39 -9.77 -57.48
CA GLU A 30 12.36 -10.80 -57.65
C GLU A 30 11.20 -10.62 -56.65
N TRP A 31 9.98 -10.45 -57.16
CA TRP A 31 8.77 -10.24 -56.35
C TRP A 31 8.56 -11.32 -55.28
N THR A 32 8.72 -12.60 -55.65
CA THR A 32 8.51 -13.73 -54.74
C THR A 32 9.47 -13.68 -53.55
N ALA A 33 10.76 -13.41 -53.82
CA ALA A 33 11.79 -13.37 -52.79
C ALA A 33 11.60 -12.20 -51.82
N TRP A 34 11.25 -11.01 -52.33
CA TRP A 34 11.03 -9.82 -51.50
C TRP A 34 9.70 -9.86 -50.73
N PHE A 35 8.67 -10.48 -51.31
CA PHE A 35 7.44 -10.77 -50.59
C PHE A 35 7.68 -11.74 -49.43
N TYR A 36 8.47 -12.80 -49.65
CA TYR A 36 8.86 -13.73 -48.57
C TYR A 36 9.62 -13.00 -47.44
N ARG A 37 10.55 -12.11 -47.79
CA ARG A 37 11.28 -11.29 -46.81
C ARG A 37 10.36 -10.35 -46.02
N ALA A 38 9.35 -9.77 -46.66
CA ALA A 38 8.36 -8.95 -45.95
C ALA A 38 7.56 -9.77 -44.93
N LEU A 39 7.18 -11.02 -45.26
CA LEU A 39 6.54 -11.93 -44.30
C LEU A 39 7.44 -12.22 -43.09
N VAL A 40 8.74 -12.44 -43.32
CA VAL A 40 9.71 -12.62 -42.23
C VAL A 40 9.75 -11.40 -41.30
N VAL A 41 9.74 -10.18 -41.86
CA VAL A 41 9.67 -8.93 -41.07
C VAL A 41 8.40 -8.91 -40.20
N PHE A 42 7.24 -9.24 -40.76
CA PHE A 42 5.99 -9.27 -40.02
C PHE A 42 6.01 -10.31 -38.89
N VAL A 43 6.56 -11.51 -39.14
CA VAL A 43 6.68 -12.56 -38.11
C VAL A 43 7.55 -12.10 -36.94
N VAL A 44 8.70 -11.50 -37.22
CA VAL A 44 9.62 -11.00 -36.18
C VAL A 44 9.02 -9.80 -35.43
N SER A 45 8.10 -9.06 -36.05
CA SER A 45 7.51 -7.86 -35.46
C SER A 45 6.57 -8.11 -34.26
N CYS A 46 6.13 -9.34 -33.95
CA CYS A 46 5.09 -9.58 -32.92
C CYS A 46 5.38 -9.00 -31.53
N SER A 47 6.65 -8.70 -31.20
CA SER A 47 7.10 -8.06 -29.94
C SER A 47 6.50 -8.68 -28.66
N CYS A 48 6.17 -9.96 -28.70
CA CYS A 48 5.36 -10.65 -27.70
C CYS A 48 5.98 -10.57 -26.27
N GLY A 49 7.32 -10.56 -26.16
CA GLY A 49 8.02 -10.38 -24.88
C GLY A 49 7.86 -8.98 -24.27
N LEU A 50 7.81 -7.93 -25.11
CA LEU A 50 7.60 -6.57 -24.63
C LEU A 50 6.20 -6.38 -24.05
N ALA A 51 5.18 -6.98 -24.69
CA ALA A 51 3.80 -6.93 -24.19
C ALA A 51 3.65 -7.56 -22.80
N LEU A 52 4.38 -8.65 -22.55
CA LEU A 52 4.33 -9.38 -21.28
C LEU A 52 5.24 -8.78 -20.19
N SER A 53 6.24 -7.99 -20.56
CA SER A 53 7.22 -7.43 -19.61
C SER A 53 6.59 -6.66 -18.45
N VAL A 54 5.63 -5.77 -18.74
CA VAL A 54 4.96 -4.93 -17.73
C VAL A 54 4.08 -5.73 -16.77
N PRO A 55 3.09 -6.53 -17.22
CA PRO A 55 2.22 -7.26 -16.29
C PRO A 55 3.00 -8.26 -15.43
N VAL A 56 4.03 -8.92 -15.98
CA VAL A 56 4.87 -9.84 -15.21
C VAL A 56 5.64 -9.10 -14.12
N ALA A 57 6.26 -7.96 -14.45
CA ALA A 57 6.96 -7.15 -13.46
C ALA A 57 6.03 -6.61 -12.36
N VAL A 58 4.83 -6.14 -12.73
CA VAL A 58 3.83 -5.63 -11.79
C VAL A 58 3.36 -6.72 -10.84
N VAL A 59 3.01 -7.91 -11.35
CA VAL A 59 2.56 -9.02 -10.49
C VAL A 59 3.69 -9.49 -9.57
N ALA A 60 4.92 -9.58 -10.06
CA ALA A 60 6.09 -9.91 -9.25
C ALA A 60 6.34 -8.88 -8.14
N ALA A 61 6.24 -7.58 -8.46
CA ALA A 61 6.42 -6.50 -7.49
C ALA A 61 5.32 -6.49 -6.41
N ILE A 62 4.05 -6.68 -6.79
CA ILE A 62 2.94 -6.79 -5.85
C ILE A 62 3.12 -8.00 -4.93
N GLY A 63 3.48 -9.16 -5.50
CA GLY A 63 3.72 -10.37 -4.72
C GLY A 63 4.87 -10.20 -3.72
N ASN A 64 5.95 -9.53 -4.13
CA ASN A 64 7.07 -9.23 -3.24
C ASN A 64 6.69 -8.22 -2.14
N ALA A 65 5.93 -7.18 -2.47
CA ALA A 65 5.44 -6.20 -1.48
C ALA A 65 4.54 -6.88 -0.43
N ALA A 66 3.64 -7.76 -0.86
CA ALA A 66 2.75 -8.49 0.05
C ALA A 66 3.53 -9.39 1.03
N ARG A 67 4.61 -10.04 0.57
CA ARG A 67 5.51 -10.82 1.45
C ARG A 67 6.20 -9.97 2.51
N ASN A 68 6.30 -8.66 2.29
CA ASN A 68 6.87 -7.69 3.21
C ASN A 68 5.80 -6.86 3.96
N GLY A 69 4.54 -7.32 3.99
CA GLY A 69 3.47 -6.66 4.74
C GLY A 69 2.84 -5.44 4.06
N VAL A 70 3.16 -5.17 2.79
CA VAL A 70 2.60 -4.04 2.02
C VAL A 70 1.62 -4.55 0.97
N VAL A 71 0.35 -4.16 1.08
CA VAL A 71 -0.71 -4.63 0.17
C VAL A 71 -1.10 -3.53 -0.83
N PHE A 72 -0.75 -3.75 -2.11
CA PHE A 72 -1.21 -2.92 -3.22
C PHE A 72 -2.55 -3.45 -3.77
N LYS A 73 -3.58 -2.60 -3.89
CA LYS A 73 -4.90 -2.96 -4.43
C LYS A 73 -4.94 -3.12 -5.96
N GLY A 74 -3.79 -3.17 -6.61
CA GLY A 74 -3.65 -3.30 -8.08
C GLY A 74 -2.41 -2.60 -8.62
N GLY A 75 -2.06 -2.91 -9.88
CA GLY A 75 -0.87 -2.38 -10.54
C GLY A 75 -0.86 -0.86 -10.71
N ALA A 76 -2.02 -0.25 -10.95
CA ALA A 76 -2.14 1.20 -11.10
C ALA A 76 -1.67 1.95 -9.83
N TYR A 77 -1.94 1.41 -8.63
CA TYR A 77 -1.50 2.02 -7.38
C TYR A 77 0.01 1.92 -7.18
N LEU A 78 0.62 0.83 -7.65
CA LEU A 78 2.07 0.66 -7.65
C LEU A 78 2.74 1.68 -8.59
N GLU A 79 2.16 1.93 -9.76
CA GLU A 79 2.67 2.95 -10.69
C GLU A 79 2.50 4.38 -10.17
N VAL A 80 1.43 4.67 -9.43
CA VAL A 80 1.26 5.98 -8.77
C VAL A 80 2.28 6.17 -7.66
N ALA A 81 2.63 5.10 -6.93
CA ALA A 81 3.60 5.17 -5.84
C ALA A 81 4.98 5.67 -6.30
N GLU A 82 5.39 5.35 -7.53
CA GLU A 82 6.64 5.84 -8.16
C GLU A 82 6.69 7.37 -8.29
N LYS A 83 5.53 8.03 -8.40
CA LYS A 83 5.42 9.48 -8.60
C LYS A 83 5.20 10.27 -7.32
N LEU A 84 5.12 9.59 -6.17
CA LEU A 84 4.88 10.24 -4.89
C LEU A 84 6.07 11.15 -4.54
N ARG A 85 5.77 12.39 -4.15
CA ARG A 85 6.77 13.39 -3.72
C ARG A 85 6.66 13.76 -2.25
N ALA A 86 5.50 13.50 -1.65
CA ALA A 86 5.21 13.82 -0.27
C ALA A 86 4.27 12.76 0.30
N ILE A 87 4.37 12.52 1.61
CA ILE A 87 3.50 11.63 2.36
C ILE A 87 2.93 12.43 3.53
N ALA A 88 1.60 12.50 3.60
CA ALA A 88 0.90 13.04 4.75
C ALA A 88 0.49 11.87 5.65
N PHE A 89 0.97 11.88 6.89
CA PHE A 89 0.61 10.87 7.89
C PHE A 89 -0.53 11.38 8.76
N ASP A 90 -1.52 10.52 8.99
CA ASP A 90 -2.44 10.74 10.11
C ASP A 90 -1.71 10.47 11.43
N LYS A 91 -2.09 11.16 12.50
CA LYS A 91 -1.47 10.95 13.82
C LYS A 91 -2.09 9.76 14.53
N THR A 92 -3.42 9.75 14.65
CA THR A 92 -4.14 8.78 15.47
C THR A 92 -4.38 7.50 14.68
N GLY A 93 -3.92 6.36 15.19
CA GLY A 93 -4.04 5.07 14.49
C GLY A 93 -2.99 4.82 13.39
N THR A 94 -2.14 5.80 13.07
CA THR A 94 -1.00 5.63 12.15
C THR A 94 0.33 5.90 12.86
N LEU A 95 0.63 7.14 13.25
CA LEU A 95 1.85 7.43 14.02
C LEU A 95 1.74 7.03 15.50
N THR A 96 0.51 7.00 16.01
CA THR A 96 0.19 6.62 17.39
C THR A 96 -0.82 5.49 17.40
N ILE A 97 -0.85 4.72 18.48
CA ILE A 97 -1.72 3.53 18.61
C ILE A 97 -3.21 3.94 18.76
N GLY A 98 -3.50 5.22 19.02
CA GLY A 98 -4.87 5.71 19.25
C GLY A 98 -5.50 5.17 20.54
N ARG A 99 -4.70 4.61 21.45
CA ARG A 99 -5.11 4.14 22.78
C ARG A 99 -4.46 5.03 23.84
N PRO A 100 -5.23 5.82 24.59
CA PRO A 100 -4.69 6.62 25.69
C PRO A 100 -4.04 5.74 26.75
N THR A 101 -2.95 6.22 27.34
CA THR A 101 -2.24 5.55 28.43
C THR A 101 -1.88 6.59 29.47
N VAL A 102 -1.99 6.24 30.76
CA VAL A 102 -1.58 7.11 31.87
C VAL A 102 -0.06 7.25 31.84
N THR A 103 0.43 8.46 31.62
CA THR A 103 1.87 8.78 31.58
C THR A 103 2.40 9.17 32.95
N ASP A 104 1.65 10.02 33.65
CA ASP A 104 2.09 10.64 34.90
C ASP A 104 1.01 10.48 35.96
N ILE A 105 1.44 10.19 37.19
CA ILE A 105 0.58 10.17 38.36
C ILE A 105 1.22 11.11 39.39
N LEU A 106 0.55 12.24 39.63
CA LEU A 106 1.05 13.30 40.50
C LEU A 106 0.19 13.38 41.77
N PRO A 107 0.51 12.61 42.82
CA PRO A 107 -0.24 12.68 44.07
C PRO A 107 0.00 13.99 44.82
N LEU A 108 -1.03 14.47 45.52
CA LEU A 108 -0.96 15.63 46.40
C LEU A 108 -0.89 15.18 47.87
N ASN A 109 -0.37 16.05 48.75
CA ASN A 109 -0.38 15.87 50.21
C ASN A 109 0.26 14.55 50.72
N ASN A 110 1.35 14.10 50.09
CA ASN A 110 2.02 12.82 50.39
C ASN A 110 1.11 11.60 50.26
N LEU A 111 0.03 11.68 49.48
CA LEU A 111 -0.78 10.51 49.15
C LEU A 111 0.06 9.50 48.37
N ASP A 112 -0.06 8.23 48.72
CA ASP A 112 0.60 7.17 47.98
C ASP A 112 0.00 7.04 46.56
N THR A 113 0.88 6.98 45.56
CA THR A 113 0.52 6.83 44.15
C THR A 113 -0.32 5.58 43.90
N GLN A 114 -0.05 4.47 44.59
CA GLN A 114 -0.85 3.24 44.44
C GLN A 114 -2.26 3.42 45.00
N LYS A 115 -2.40 4.10 46.14
CA LYS A 115 -3.72 4.43 46.71
C LYS A 115 -4.52 5.37 45.81
N LEU A 116 -3.88 6.39 45.25
CA LEU A 116 -4.53 7.31 44.31
C LEU A 116 -5.04 6.55 43.07
N LEU A 117 -4.20 5.71 42.50
CA LEU A 117 -4.53 4.92 41.31
C LEU A 117 -5.64 3.89 41.60
N ALA A 118 -5.60 3.24 42.78
CA ALA A 118 -6.65 2.33 43.23
C ALA A 118 -8.01 3.05 43.33
N LEU A 119 -8.05 4.22 43.97
CA LEU A 119 -9.28 5.02 44.10
C LEU A 119 -9.81 5.49 42.74
N ALA A 120 -8.93 6.02 41.88
CA ALA A 120 -9.31 6.46 40.54
C ALA A 120 -9.88 5.28 39.71
N SER A 121 -9.22 4.12 39.76
CA SER A 121 -9.69 2.92 39.06
C SER A 121 -11.04 2.42 39.57
N ALA A 122 -11.29 2.52 40.88
CA ALA A 122 -12.55 2.09 41.49
C ALA A 122 -13.74 2.92 41.02
N VAL A 123 -13.54 4.24 40.85
CA VAL A 123 -14.56 5.14 40.31
C VAL A 123 -14.78 4.88 38.81
N GLU A 124 -13.70 4.70 38.08
CA GLU A 124 -13.71 4.56 36.62
C GLU A 124 -14.05 3.13 36.13
N PHE A 125 -14.07 2.13 37.01
CA PHE A 125 -14.22 0.70 36.66
C PHE A 125 -15.46 0.38 35.82
N ARG A 126 -16.53 1.18 35.94
CA ARG A 126 -17.79 0.99 35.20
C ARG A 126 -17.96 1.91 33.99
N SER A 127 -16.99 2.77 33.70
CA SER A 127 -17.05 3.74 32.61
C SER A 127 -16.50 3.13 31.32
N GLU A 128 -17.22 3.33 30.21
CA GLU A 128 -16.79 2.88 28.87
C GLU A 128 -15.89 3.91 28.18
N HIS A 129 -15.54 5.02 28.85
CA HIS A 129 -14.72 6.06 28.27
C HIS A 129 -13.26 5.60 28.08
N PRO A 130 -12.58 5.86 26.94
CA PRO A 130 -11.21 5.40 26.69
C PRO A 130 -10.17 5.83 27.75
N LEU A 131 -10.38 6.98 28.40
CA LEU A 131 -9.54 7.43 29.52
C LEU A 131 -9.77 6.62 30.80
N ALA A 132 -11.03 6.23 31.06
CA ALA A 132 -11.38 5.37 32.20
C ALA A 132 -10.70 4.00 32.05
N GLU A 133 -10.78 3.42 30.85
CA GLU A 133 -10.09 2.18 30.51
C GLU A 133 -8.58 2.30 30.72
N ALA A 134 -7.97 3.43 30.33
CA ALA A 134 -6.55 3.68 30.54
C ALA A 134 -6.17 3.71 32.03
N ILE A 135 -7.00 4.30 32.89
CA ILE A 135 -6.79 4.36 34.34
C ILE A 135 -6.91 2.97 34.96
N VAL A 136 -7.99 2.24 34.63
CA VAL A 136 -8.23 0.88 35.15
C VAL A 136 -7.13 -0.08 34.69
N ARG A 137 -6.71 -0.01 33.42
CA ARG A 137 -5.60 -0.80 32.89
C ARG A 137 -4.30 -0.50 33.62
N ARG A 138 -3.98 0.78 33.86
CA ARG A 138 -2.78 1.17 34.60
C ARG A 138 -2.80 0.66 36.05
N ALA A 139 -3.95 0.67 36.70
CA ALA A 139 -4.12 0.13 38.05
C ALA A 139 -3.86 -1.39 38.10
N ASN A 140 -4.38 -2.12 37.11
CA ASN A 140 -4.14 -3.57 36.96
C ASN A 140 -2.66 -3.89 36.75
N GLU A 141 -1.97 -3.17 35.86
CA GLU A 141 -0.54 -3.36 35.59
C GLU A 141 0.34 -3.06 36.81
N ALA A 142 -0.06 -2.09 37.63
CA ALA A 142 0.66 -1.70 38.84
C ALA A 142 0.37 -2.63 40.03
N SER A 143 -0.43 -3.69 39.85
CA SER A 143 -0.97 -4.54 40.92
C SER A 143 -1.61 -3.73 42.05
N ALA A 144 -2.19 -2.56 41.71
CA ALA A 144 -2.90 -1.75 42.67
C ALA A 144 -4.18 -2.49 43.09
N LEU A 145 -4.46 -2.50 44.38
CA LEU A 145 -5.60 -3.20 44.95
C LEU A 145 -6.89 -2.53 44.42
N ILE A 146 -7.58 -3.18 43.48
CA ILE A 146 -8.86 -2.65 42.98
C ILE A 146 -9.89 -2.77 44.10
N VAL A 147 -10.25 -1.62 44.66
CA VAL A 147 -11.36 -1.55 45.60
C VAL A 147 -12.65 -1.59 44.79
N ILE A 148 -13.38 -2.70 44.83
CA ILE A 148 -14.70 -2.77 44.19
C ILE A 148 -15.66 -1.93 45.03
N VAL A 149 -16.05 -0.76 44.50
CA VAL A 149 -17.05 0.10 45.12
C VAL A 149 -18.45 -0.43 44.78
N ASN A 150 -19.02 -1.23 45.69
CA ASN A 150 -20.43 -1.60 45.62
C ASN A 150 -21.29 -0.44 46.14
N GLY A 151 -22.15 0.12 45.29
CA GLY A 151 -23.18 1.09 45.71
C GLY A 151 -22.86 2.56 45.46
N LEU A 152 -22.24 2.91 44.33
CA LEU A 152 -22.21 4.31 43.84
C LEU A 152 -23.64 4.78 43.54
N ARG A 153 -24.31 5.30 44.57
CA ARG A 153 -25.60 5.98 44.46
C ARG A 153 -25.30 7.33 43.83
N LEU A 154 -25.65 7.49 42.55
CA LEU A 154 -25.60 8.79 41.88
C LEU A 154 -26.43 9.76 42.73
N LEU A 155 -25.76 10.68 43.42
CA LEU A 155 -26.40 11.80 44.08
C LEU A 155 -26.97 12.69 42.96
N LYS A 156 -28.23 12.46 42.62
CA LYS A 156 -29.06 13.42 41.92
C LYS A 156 -29.69 14.36 42.94
#